data_AF-A0A6S7KSF3-F1
#
_entry.id   AF-A0A6S7KSF3-F1
#
_cell.length_a   1.000
_cell.length_b   1.000
_cell.length_c   1.000
_cell.angle_alpha   90.00
_cell.angle_beta   90.00
_cell.angle_gamma   90.00
#
_symmetry.space_group_name_H-M   'P 1'
#
loop_
_entity.id
_entity.type
_entity.pdbx_description
1 polymer ?
#
loop_
_entity_poly.entity_id
_entity_poly.type
_entity_poly.pdbx_seq_one_letter_code
_entity_poly.pdbx_strand_id
1 'polypeptide(L)'
;MFHVHIERKLGELSLKSDTERQLLKLTRSKTKAILEKGNLDKIIRHKEALGKIVKELEELKIQGEKDKLQDGEAIEDVQKWGVDIEGEIDEADCEISHLNQYLTEAEARTENEKREKEKILLKQQRDEELYFEKCKLEQMASLGSVSVKSTKAEQAKVSSVKMPKLVITKYDGTYERWLFFWNKFEAEIDNTDLPAVTKFSYLKELLEPHVCDEIDGLPFTVEGYTRAKNILKTNHGNTSEIVRAYVKNIQELPTITGRKVNKIHEFIKNLSYNVQSLETTLGKLSQSLSMVRGVIEKLPGIKAKLVTNQ
;
A
#
# COMPACT_ATOMS: atom_id res chain seq x y z
N MET A 1 1.35 -14.63 -68.12
CA MET A 1 2.17 -13.86 -67.15
C MET A 1 1.49 -13.69 -65.81
N PHE A 2 0.18 -13.35 -65.73
CA PHE A 2 -0.54 -13.22 -64.45
C PHE A 2 -0.54 -14.49 -63.60
N HIS A 3 -0.85 -15.65 -64.20
CA HIS A 3 -0.92 -16.93 -63.47
C HIS A 3 0.41 -17.32 -62.78
N VAL A 4 1.53 -17.18 -63.50
CA VAL A 4 2.89 -17.48 -62.99
C VAL A 4 3.30 -16.56 -61.83
N HIS A 5 2.82 -15.31 -61.83
CA HIS A 5 3.12 -14.37 -60.75
C HIS A 5 2.35 -14.71 -59.47
N ILE A 6 1.12 -15.19 -59.58
CA ILE A 6 0.26 -15.59 -58.46
C ILE A 6 0.77 -16.89 -57.84
N GLU A 7 1.13 -17.90 -58.64
CA GLU A 7 1.69 -19.16 -58.15
C GLU A 7 2.98 -18.95 -57.34
N ARG A 8 3.88 -18.06 -57.80
CA ARG A 8 5.08 -17.70 -57.06
C ARG A 8 4.75 -17.02 -55.72
N LYS A 9 3.76 -16.13 -55.71
CA LYS A 9 3.32 -15.41 -54.50
C LYS A 9 2.70 -16.36 -53.47
N LEU A 10 1.88 -17.31 -53.92
CA LEU A 10 1.30 -18.36 -53.07
C LEU A 10 2.38 -19.29 -52.49
N GLY A 11 3.40 -19.64 -53.28
CA GLY A 11 4.54 -20.42 -52.79
C GLY A 11 5.35 -19.70 -51.69
N GLU A 12 5.57 -18.39 -51.85
CA GLU A 12 6.25 -17.57 -50.84
C GLU A 12 5.43 -17.43 -49.53
N LEU A 13 4.10 -17.31 -49.64
CA LEU A 13 3.19 -17.28 -48.49
C LEU A 13 3.13 -18.63 -47.75
N SER A 14 3.08 -19.74 -48.49
CA SER A 14 3.10 -21.08 -47.91
C SER A 14 4.37 -21.30 -47.08
N LEU A 15 5.54 -20.95 -47.63
CA LEU A 15 6.81 -21.13 -46.93
C LEU A 15 6.90 -20.29 -45.65
N LYS A 16 6.36 -19.07 -45.67
CA LYS A 16 6.29 -18.21 -44.48
C LYS A 16 5.35 -18.78 -43.43
N SER A 17 4.16 -19.23 -43.83
CA SER A 17 3.19 -19.86 -42.93
C SER A 17 3.78 -21.10 -42.27
N ASP A 18 4.42 -21.99 -43.04
CA ASP A 18 5.06 -23.20 -42.51
C ASP A 18 6.19 -22.89 -41.51
N THR A 19 6.97 -21.84 -41.78
CA THR A 19 8.03 -21.39 -40.87
C THR A 19 7.44 -20.90 -39.54
N GLU A 20 6.37 -20.11 -39.60
CA GLU A 20 5.70 -19.55 -38.42
C GLU A 20 5.02 -20.65 -37.60
N ARG A 21 4.39 -21.64 -38.26
CA ARG A 21 3.84 -22.83 -37.61
C ARG A 21 4.90 -23.66 -36.89
N GLN A 22 6.07 -23.84 -37.49
CA GLN A 22 7.20 -24.53 -36.84
C GLN A 22 7.71 -23.74 -35.62
N LEU A 23 7.79 -22.42 -35.74
CA LEU A 23 8.17 -21.53 -34.65
C LEU A 23 7.15 -21.58 -33.50
N LEU A 24 5.86 -21.62 -33.82
CA LEU A 24 4.78 -21.79 -32.86
C LEU A 24 4.92 -23.10 -32.08
N LYS A 25 5.09 -24.23 -32.79
CA LYS A 25 5.30 -25.55 -32.17
C LYS A 25 6.53 -25.57 -31.27
N LEU A 26 7.65 -25.02 -31.72
CA LEU A 26 8.88 -24.94 -30.93
C LEU A 26 8.67 -24.09 -29.67
N THR A 27 7.94 -22.98 -29.77
CA THR A 27 7.67 -22.09 -28.64
C THR A 27 6.74 -22.77 -27.64
N ARG A 28 5.62 -23.33 -28.10
CA ARG A 28 4.67 -24.10 -27.26
C ARG A 28 5.32 -25.25 -26.50
N SER A 29 6.28 -25.96 -27.12
CA SER A 29 7.02 -27.04 -26.46
C SER A 29 7.76 -26.61 -25.18
N LYS A 30 8.07 -25.31 -25.06
CA LYS A 30 8.78 -24.73 -23.90
C LYS A 30 7.83 -24.29 -22.78
N THR A 31 6.52 -24.19 -23.04
CA THR A 31 5.51 -23.66 -22.10
C THR A 31 5.56 -24.37 -20.75
N LYS A 32 5.55 -25.71 -20.75
CA LYS A 32 5.57 -26.51 -19.51
C LYS A 32 6.84 -26.27 -18.67
N ALA A 33 8.01 -26.29 -19.30
CA ALA A 33 9.28 -26.08 -18.61
C ALA A 33 9.43 -24.66 -18.04
N ILE A 34 8.74 -23.67 -18.63
CA ILE A 34 8.72 -22.30 -18.13
C ILE A 34 7.80 -22.18 -16.91
N LEU A 35 6.63 -22.83 -16.95
CA LEU A 35 5.72 -22.91 -15.81
C LEU A 35 6.35 -23.61 -14.60
N GLU A 36 7.05 -24.72 -14.80
CA GLU A 36 7.75 -25.46 -13.73
C GLU A 36 8.81 -24.60 -13.01
N LYS A 37 9.43 -23.65 -13.72
CA LYS A 37 10.42 -22.73 -13.12
C LYS A 37 9.78 -21.61 -12.28
N GLY A 38 8.47 -21.38 -12.39
CA GLY A 38 7.71 -20.45 -11.56
C GLY A 38 8.12 -18.97 -11.62
N ASN A 39 8.97 -18.57 -12.57
CA ASN A 39 9.39 -17.17 -12.70
C ASN A 39 8.36 -16.37 -13.51
N LEU A 40 7.63 -15.49 -12.83
CA LEU A 40 6.53 -14.72 -13.42
C LEU A 40 6.97 -13.89 -14.63
N ASP A 41 8.12 -13.22 -14.58
CA ASP A 41 8.63 -12.41 -15.71
C ASP A 41 8.99 -13.27 -16.93
N LYS A 42 9.44 -14.51 -16.72
CA LYS A 42 9.68 -15.46 -17.82
C LYS A 42 8.37 -15.95 -18.41
N ILE A 43 7.36 -16.19 -17.58
CA ILE A 43 6.02 -16.60 -18.03
C ILE A 43 5.37 -15.47 -18.84
N ILE A 44 5.46 -14.22 -18.39
CA ILE A 44 4.95 -13.04 -19.11
C ILE A 44 5.60 -12.92 -20.49
N ARG A 45 6.94 -12.94 -20.55
CA ARG A 45 7.67 -12.85 -21.83
C ARG A 45 7.34 -14.02 -22.76
N HIS A 46 7.16 -15.22 -22.21
CA HIS A 46 6.78 -16.40 -23.00
C HIS A 46 5.37 -16.27 -23.58
N LYS A 47 4.43 -15.81 -22.77
CA LYS A 47 3.06 -15.51 -23.21
C LYS A 47 3.04 -14.47 -24.33
N GLU A 48 3.80 -13.38 -24.17
CA GLU A 48 3.91 -12.33 -25.18
C GLU A 48 4.51 -12.85 -26.49
N ALA A 49 5.53 -13.73 -26.40
CA ALA A 49 6.12 -14.36 -27.58
C ALA A 49 5.12 -15.26 -28.32
N LEU A 50 4.36 -16.10 -27.59
CA LEU A 50 3.30 -16.92 -28.17
C LEU A 50 2.23 -16.06 -28.85
N GLY A 51 1.75 -15.02 -28.17
CA GLY A 51 0.72 -14.13 -28.73
C GLY A 51 1.19 -13.38 -29.99
N LYS A 52 2.48 -13.02 -30.06
CA LYS A 52 3.06 -12.42 -31.26
C LYS A 52 3.07 -13.39 -32.44
N ILE A 53 3.52 -14.62 -32.21
CA ILE A 53 3.57 -15.68 -33.25
C ILE A 53 2.15 -16.00 -33.75
N VAL A 54 1.19 -16.16 -32.83
CA VAL A 54 -0.21 -16.40 -33.18
C VAL A 54 -0.76 -15.28 -34.06
N LYS A 55 -0.49 -14.02 -33.72
CA LYS A 55 -0.93 -12.88 -34.51
C LYS A 55 -0.31 -12.87 -35.92
N GLU A 56 0.99 -13.13 -36.02
CA GLU A 56 1.68 -13.22 -37.32
C GLU A 56 1.14 -14.37 -38.18
N LEU A 57 0.81 -15.51 -37.56
CA LEU A 57 0.21 -16.65 -38.24
C LEU A 57 -1.22 -16.37 -38.72
N GLU A 58 -2.04 -15.70 -37.93
CA GLU A 58 -3.40 -15.27 -38.31
C GLU A 58 -3.37 -14.28 -39.49
N GLU A 59 -2.43 -13.32 -39.48
CA GLU A 59 -2.23 -12.39 -40.60
C GLU A 59 -1.83 -13.14 -41.89
N LEU A 60 -0.97 -14.15 -41.80
CA LEU A 60 -0.58 -15.00 -42.93
C LEU A 60 -1.74 -15.88 -43.42
N LYS A 61 -2.57 -16.41 -42.52
CA LYS A 61 -3.79 -17.17 -42.84
C LYS A 61 -4.74 -16.30 -43.67
N ILE A 62 -5.12 -15.14 -43.15
CA ILE A 62 -6.04 -14.20 -43.81
C ILE A 62 -5.49 -13.77 -45.19
N GLN A 63 -4.18 -13.52 -45.27
CA GLN A 63 -3.55 -13.16 -46.54
C GLN A 63 -3.53 -14.32 -47.55
N GLY A 64 -3.34 -15.56 -47.08
CA GLY A 64 -3.43 -16.78 -47.90
C GLY A 64 -4.85 -17.03 -48.42
N GLU A 65 -5.87 -16.92 -47.56
CA GLU A 65 -7.28 -17.03 -47.94
C GLU A 65 -7.66 -15.99 -49.00
N LYS A 66 -7.23 -14.75 -48.79
CA LYS A 66 -7.44 -13.66 -49.75
C LYS A 66 -6.83 -13.95 -51.11
N ASP A 67 -5.58 -14.43 -51.16
CA ASP A 67 -4.89 -14.71 -52.42
C ASP A 67 -5.51 -15.91 -53.16
N LYS A 68 -5.98 -16.94 -52.43
CA LYS A 68 -6.71 -18.08 -53.01
C LYS A 68 -8.07 -17.70 -53.60
N LEU A 69 -8.82 -16.84 -52.91
CA LEU A 69 -10.08 -16.28 -53.43
C LEU A 69 -9.85 -15.42 -54.69
N GLN A 70 -8.73 -14.71 -54.76
CA GLN A 70 -8.35 -13.94 -55.95
C GLN A 70 -8.01 -14.83 -57.15
N ASP A 71 -7.51 -16.05 -56.92
CA ASP A 71 -7.24 -17.04 -57.97
C ASP A 71 -8.52 -17.77 -58.45
N GLY A 72 -9.66 -17.49 -57.81
CA GLY A 72 -10.96 -18.08 -58.16
C GLY A 72 -11.23 -19.45 -57.51
N GLU A 73 -10.48 -19.84 -56.48
CA GLU A 73 -10.78 -21.03 -55.69
C GLU A 73 -12.17 -20.90 -55.02
N ALA A 74 -12.88 -22.03 -54.91
CA ALA A 74 -14.16 -22.06 -54.22
C ALA A 74 -13.96 -21.78 -52.72
N ILE A 75 -14.90 -21.03 -52.12
CA ILE A 75 -14.85 -20.65 -50.70
C ILE A 75 -14.71 -21.89 -49.80
N GLU A 76 -15.37 -22.99 -50.15
CA GLU A 76 -15.31 -24.26 -49.41
C GLU A 76 -13.90 -24.87 -49.36
N ASP A 77 -13.13 -24.73 -50.45
CA ASP A 77 -11.76 -25.24 -50.54
C ASP A 77 -10.79 -24.32 -49.79
N VAL A 78 -11.02 -23.00 -49.84
CA VAL A 78 -10.26 -22.02 -49.06
C VAL A 78 -10.49 -22.22 -47.56
N GLN A 79 -11.72 -22.47 -47.14
CA GLN A 79 -12.05 -22.80 -45.75
C GLN A 79 -11.34 -24.07 -45.29
N LYS A 80 -11.40 -25.15 -46.08
CA LYS A 80 -10.69 -26.40 -45.74
C LYS A 80 -9.18 -26.20 -45.57
N TRP A 81 -8.58 -25.32 -46.38
CA TRP A 81 -7.16 -24.99 -46.26
C TRP A 81 -6.83 -24.29 -44.93
N GLY A 82 -7.72 -23.39 -44.46
CA GLY A 82 -7.53 -22.62 -43.23
C GLY A 82 -7.72 -23.41 -41.94
N VAL A 83 -8.48 -24.52 -41.96
CA VAL A 83 -8.84 -25.31 -40.76
C VAL A 83 -7.63 -25.77 -39.95
N ASP A 84 -6.57 -26.26 -40.61
CA ASP A 84 -5.38 -26.77 -39.92
C ASP A 84 -4.60 -25.65 -39.23
N ILE A 85 -4.57 -24.46 -39.83
CA ILE A 85 -3.90 -23.28 -39.26
C ILE A 85 -4.71 -22.75 -38.07
N GLU A 86 -6.03 -22.70 -38.22
CA GLU A 86 -6.96 -22.29 -37.17
C GLU A 86 -6.89 -23.22 -35.95
N GLY A 87 -6.82 -24.54 -36.16
CA GLY A 87 -6.63 -25.48 -35.06
C GLY A 87 -5.32 -25.27 -34.29
N GLU A 88 -4.22 -24.94 -34.97
CA GLU A 88 -2.94 -24.64 -34.30
C GLU A 88 -2.96 -23.32 -33.53
N ILE A 89 -3.69 -22.33 -34.03
CA ILE A 89 -3.95 -21.05 -33.36
C ILE A 89 -4.80 -21.27 -32.11
N ASP A 90 -5.91 -22.00 -32.22
CA ASP A 90 -6.81 -22.31 -31.11
C ASP A 90 -6.08 -23.02 -29.96
N GLU A 91 -5.21 -23.98 -30.29
CA GLU A 91 -4.39 -24.66 -29.29
C GLU A 91 -3.39 -23.71 -28.60
N ALA A 92 -2.79 -22.78 -29.35
CA ALA A 92 -1.89 -21.78 -28.80
C ALA A 92 -2.63 -20.78 -27.90
N ASP A 93 -3.83 -20.36 -28.30
CA ASP A 93 -4.69 -19.47 -27.51
C ASP A 93 -5.20 -20.14 -26.23
N CYS A 94 -5.45 -21.45 -26.25
CA CYS A 94 -5.71 -22.23 -25.04
C CYS A 94 -4.50 -22.20 -24.09
N GLU A 95 -3.27 -22.36 -24.61
CA GLU A 95 -2.05 -22.26 -23.80
C GLU A 95 -1.87 -20.84 -23.23
N ILE A 96 -2.04 -19.80 -24.05
CA ILE A 96 -1.98 -18.39 -23.62
C ILE A 96 -3.00 -18.12 -22.50
N SER A 97 -4.21 -18.66 -22.63
CA SER A 97 -5.27 -18.55 -21.61
C SER A 97 -4.86 -19.21 -20.30
N HIS A 98 -4.27 -20.40 -20.35
CA HIS A 98 -3.75 -21.08 -19.16
C HIS A 98 -2.60 -20.29 -18.49
N LEU A 99 -1.70 -19.70 -19.28
CA LEU A 99 -0.64 -18.83 -18.76
C LEU A 99 -1.22 -17.57 -18.07
N ASN A 100 -2.25 -16.96 -18.65
CA ASN A 100 -2.94 -15.81 -18.04
C ASN A 100 -3.62 -16.17 -16.72
N GLN A 101 -4.28 -17.33 -16.66
CA GLN A 101 -4.89 -17.82 -15.43
C GLN A 101 -3.83 -18.03 -14.35
N TYR A 102 -2.71 -18.68 -14.68
CA TYR A 102 -1.61 -18.89 -13.74
C TYR A 102 -1.04 -17.58 -13.18
N LEU A 103 -0.86 -16.57 -14.03
CA LEU A 103 -0.40 -15.24 -13.62
C LEU A 103 -1.39 -14.55 -12.68
N THR A 104 -2.68 -14.57 -13.02
CA THR A 104 -3.76 -14.00 -12.19
C THR A 104 -3.81 -14.67 -10.81
N GLU A 105 -3.71 -16.00 -10.76
CA GLU A 105 -3.68 -16.75 -9.51
C GLU A 105 -2.44 -16.44 -8.67
N ALA A 106 -1.28 -16.24 -9.31
CA ALA A 106 -0.06 -15.85 -8.61
C ALA A 106 -0.19 -14.46 -7.99
N GLU A 107 -0.72 -13.47 -8.72
CA GLU A 107 -1.00 -12.13 -8.19
C GLU A 107 -1.98 -12.18 -7.02
N ALA A 108 -3.09 -12.90 -7.16
CA ALA A 108 -4.08 -13.08 -6.10
C ALA A 108 -3.49 -13.72 -4.83
N ARG A 109 -2.57 -14.69 -4.97
CA ARG A 109 -1.85 -15.28 -3.84
C ARG A 109 -1.03 -14.23 -3.10
N THR A 110 -0.23 -13.44 -3.81
CA THR A 110 0.61 -12.40 -3.18
C THR A 110 -0.21 -11.34 -2.45
N GLU A 111 -1.34 -10.93 -3.03
CA GLU A 111 -2.25 -9.95 -2.45
C GLU A 111 -2.97 -10.52 -1.21
N ASN A 112 -3.41 -11.77 -1.26
CA ASN A 112 -4.02 -12.44 -0.09
C ASN A 112 -3.02 -12.61 1.05
N GLU A 113 -1.77 -12.99 0.77
CA GLU A 113 -0.71 -13.05 1.78
C GLU A 113 -0.48 -11.70 2.45
N LYS A 114 -0.49 -10.61 1.66
CA LYS A 114 -0.34 -9.25 2.18
C LYS A 114 -1.51 -8.87 3.11
N ARG A 115 -2.75 -9.11 2.68
CA ARG A 115 -3.95 -8.87 3.49
C ARG A 115 -3.94 -9.68 4.78
N GLU A 116 -3.51 -10.93 4.74
CA GLU A 116 -3.47 -11.77 5.93
C GLU A 116 -2.40 -11.29 6.92
N LYS A 117 -1.23 -10.88 6.44
CA LYS A 117 -0.20 -10.23 7.27
C LYS A 117 -0.72 -8.94 7.91
N GLU A 118 -1.45 -8.13 7.16
CA GLU A 118 -2.06 -6.90 7.66
C GLU A 118 -3.10 -7.16 8.75
N LYS A 119 -3.97 -8.17 8.59
CA LYS A 119 -4.91 -8.59 9.62
C LYS A 119 -4.22 -9.08 10.89
N ILE A 120 -3.14 -9.86 10.75
CA ILE A 120 -2.35 -10.33 11.89
C ILE A 120 -1.74 -9.14 12.63
N LEU A 121 -1.16 -8.18 11.90
CA LEU A 121 -0.58 -6.98 12.49
C LEU A 121 -1.63 -6.14 13.24
N LEU A 122 -2.80 -5.93 12.63
CA LEU A 122 -3.90 -5.17 13.25
C LEU A 122 -4.42 -5.88 14.50
N LYS A 123 -4.50 -7.21 14.47
CA LYS A 123 -4.88 -8.00 15.65
C LYS A 123 -3.83 -7.88 16.76
N GLN A 124 -2.55 -7.94 16.43
CA GLN A 124 -1.46 -7.75 17.40
C GLN A 124 -1.52 -6.36 18.04
N GLN A 125 -1.72 -5.30 17.26
CA GLN A 125 -1.88 -3.94 17.77
C GLN A 125 -3.08 -3.84 18.73
N ARG A 126 -4.22 -4.42 18.35
CA ARG A 126 -5.40 -4.47 19.23
C ARG A 126 -5.13 -5.23 20.53
N ASP A 127 -4.44 -6.36 20.46
CA ASP A 127 -4.11 -7.17 21.64
C ASP A 127 -3.12 -6.42 22.56
N GLU A 128 -2.16 -5.68 21.99
CA GLU A 128 -1.24 -4.81 22.73
C GLU A 128 -1.96 -3.65 23.43
N GLU A 129 -2.91 -3.01 22.74
CA GLU A 129 -3.76 -1.95 23.31
C GLU A 129 -4.59 -2.49 24.49
N LEU A 130 -5.25 -3.64 24.31
CA LEU A 130 -6.02 -4.31 25.37
C LEU A 130 -5.14 -4.71 26.55
N TYR A 131 -3.92 -5.21 26.28
CA TYR A 131 -2.97 -5.57 27.32
C TYR A 131 -2.51 -4.34 28.11
N PHE A 132 -2.17 -3.25 27.42
CA PHE A 132 -1.78 -2.00 28.05
C PHE A 132 -2.91 -1.43 28.92
N GLU A 133 -4.15 -1.44 28.42
CA GLU A 133 -5.32 -1.00 29.17
C GLU A 133 -5.57 -1.87 30.41
N LYS A 134 -5.41 -3.19 30.29
CA LYS A 134 -5.51 -4.12 31.42
C LYS A 134 -4.46 -3.83 32.49
N CYS A 135 -3.19 -3.64 32.12
CA CYS A 135 -2.14 -3.29 33.08
C CYS A 135 -2.42 -1.96 33.79
N LYS A 136 -2.96 -0.98 33.06
CA LYS A 136 -3.37 0.31 33.64
C LYS A 136 -4.52 0.15 34.66
N LEU A 137 -5.49 -0.72 34.38
CA LEU A 137 -6.59 -1.10 35.28
C LEU A 137 -6.12 -1.82 36.55
N GLU A 138 -5.17 -2.75 36.42
CA GLU A 138 -4.60 -3.45 37.58
C GLU A 138 -3.79 -2.49 38.48
N GLN A 139 -3.02 -1.58 37.89
CA GLN A 139 -2.25 -0.60 38.65
C GLN A 139 -3.15 0.41 39.40
N MET A 140 -4.24 0.90 38.78
CA MET A 140 -5.19 1.78 39.46
C MET A 140 -5.97 1.06 40.56
N ALA A 141 -6.27 -0.23 40.40
CA ALA A 141 -6.94 -1.04 41.41
C ALA A 141 -6.04 -1.27 42.64
N SER A 142 -4.72 -1.45 42.43
CA SER A 142 -3.73 -1.56 43.50
C SER A 142 -3.58 -0.26 44.31
N LEU A 143 -3.66 0.91 43.66
CA LEU A 143 -3.58 2.23 44.29
C LEU A 143 -4.90 2.67 44.97
N GLY A 144 -6.03 2.02 44.69
CA GLY A 144 -7.36 2.37 45.21
C GLY A 144 -7.68 1.84 46.62
N SER A 145 -6.73 1.21 47.32
CA SER A 145 -6.93 0.64 48.66
C SER A 145 -6.60 1.60 49.81
N VAL A 146 -7.12 2.84 49.77
CA VAL A 146 -7.16 3.72 50.96
C VAL A 146 -8.51 4.45 51.02
N SER A 147 -9.36 4.01 51.97
CA SER A 147 -10.44 4.73 52.71
C SER A 147 -11.45 5.59 51.91
N VAL A 148 -12.79 5.48 52.06
CA VAL A 148 -13.61 5.64 53.27
C VAL A 148 -15.03 5.05 53.04
N LYS A 149 -15.65 4.61 54.14
CA LYS A 149 -16.99 4.02 54.33
C LYS A 149 -18.19 4.99 54.21
N SER A 150 -19.37 4.41 53.88
CA SER A 150 -20.76 4.82 54.21
C SER A 150 -21.31 6.13 53.60
N THR A 151 -22.57 6.31 53.18
CA THR A 151 -23.90 5.75 53.55
C THR A 151 -24.90 5.79 52.38
N LYS A 152 -26.05 5.13 52.61
CA LYS A 152 -27.15 4.62 51.76
C LYS A 152 -28.20 5.65 51.25
N ALA A 153 -28.86 5.28 50.13
CA ALA A 153 -30.32 5.34 49.83
C ALA A 153 -30.83 6.21 48.65
N GLU A 154 -31.40 5.47 47.67
CA GLU A 154 -32.55 5.67 46.76
C GLU A 154 -32.74 6.86 45.78
N GLN A 155 -32.73 6.48 44.49
CA GLN A 155 -33.72 6.72 43.41
C GLN A 155 -33.63 7.88 42.40
N ALA A 156 -33.63 7.43 41.13
CA ALA A 156 -34.18 8.00 39.90
C ALA A 156 -33.22 8.66 38.86
N LYS A 157 -32.90 7.84 37.83
CA LYS A 157 -32.74 8.17 36.40
C LYS A 157 -31.97 9.45 36.03
N VAL A 158 -30.66 9.31 35.87
CA VAL A 158 -29.94 9.61 34.62
C VAL A 158 -28.74 8.67 34.61
N SER A 159 -28.60 7.83 33.59
CA SER A 159 -27.36 7.10 33.32
C SER A 159 -26.30 8.12 32.89
N SER A 160 -25.80 8.90 33.85
CA SER A 160 -24.51 9.57 33.71
C SER A 160 -23.47 8.47 33.77
N VAL A 161 -23.13 7.96 32.59
CA VAL A 161 -21.89 7.19 32.39
C VAL A 161 -20.76 8.14 32.76
N LYS A 162 -20.41 8.16 34.05
CA LYS A 162 -19.17 8.78 34.52
C LYS A 162 -18.06 7.88 34.02
N MET A 163 -17.53 8.22 32.85
CA MET A 163 -16.36 7.59 32.28
C MET A 163 -15.15 7.90 33.18
N PRO A 164 -14.22 6.94 33.37
CA PRO A 164 -12.93 7.23 33.99
C PRO A 164 -12.29 8.39 33.23
N LYS A 165 -11.75 9.37 33.95
CA LYS A 165 -11.01 10.51 33.38
C LYS A 165 -9.80 9.97 32.63
N LEU A 166 -9.97 9.64 31.35
CA LEU A 166 -8.89 9.43 30.41
C LEU A 166 -8.20 10.79 30.26
N VAL A 167 -7.11 10.96 31.01
CA VAL A 167 -6.16 12.04 30.78
C VAL A 167 -5.51 11.75 29.44
N ILE A 168 -6.20 12.10 28.37
CA ILE A 168 -5.60 12.29 27.06
C ILE A 168 -4.64 13.45 27.24
N THR A 169 -3.38 13.26 26.83
CA THR A 169 -2.42 14.35 26.78
C THR A 169 -3.01 15.43 25.89
N LYS A 170 -3.24 16.61 26.46
CA LYS A 170 -3.82 17.72 25.71
C LYS A 170 -2.96 18.02 24.49
N TYR A 171 -3.62 18.31 23.38
CA TYR A 171 -2.94 18.73 22.18
C TYR A 171 -2.44 20.16 22.36
N ASP A 172 -1.13 20.31 22.21
CA ASP A 172 -0.37 21.52 22.46
C ASP A 172 -0.15 22.37 21.20
N GLY A 173 -0.85 22.08 20.10
CA GLY A 173 -0.73 22.82 18.85
C GLY A 173 0.46 22.41 17.98
N THR A 174 1.31 21.48 18.45
CA THR A 174 2.52 21.09 17.72
C THR A 174 2.24 20.13 16.57
N TYR A 175 2.79 20.43 15.39
CA TYR A 175 2.63 19.60 14.20
C TYR A 175 3.13 18.16 14.37
N GLU A 176 4.13 17.95 15.23
CA GLU A 176 4.66 16.62 15.55
C GLU A 176 3.61 15.74 16.25
N ARG A 177 2.88 16.32 17.19
CA ARG A 177 1.88 15.60 17.98
C ARG A 177 0.53 15.52 17.30
N TRP A 178 0.31 16.30 16.24
CA TRP A 178 -0.97 16.37 15.53
C TRP A 178 -1.47 15.01 15.08
N LEU A 179 -0.67 14.22 14.35
CA LEU A 179 -1.11 12.91 13.83
C LEU A 179 -1.48 11.93 14.94
N PHE A 180 -0.66 11.87 15.99
CA PHE A 180 -0.94 11.03 17.14
C PHE A 180 -2.22 11.45 17.85
N PHE A 181 -2.39 12.75 18.11
CA PHE A 181 -3.58 13.30 18.72
C PHE A 181 -4.82 13.04 17.87
N TRP A 182 -4.76 13.36 16.58
CA TRP A 182 -5.91 13.32 15.68
C TRP A 182 -6.41 11.89 15.47
N ASN A 183 -5.50 10.94 15.23
CA ASN A 183 -5.86 9.53 15.09
C ASN A 183 -6.48 8.97 16.38
N LYS A 184 -5.91 9.34 17.52
CA LYS A 184 -6.43 8.94 18.84
C LYS A 184 -7.79 9.55 19.13
N PHE A 185 -7.97 10.83 18.83
CA PHE A 185 -9.25 11.52 18.96
C PHE A 185 -10.32 10.91 18.06
N GLU A 186 -9.99 10.57 16.80
CA GLU A 186 -10.92 9.92 15.89
C GLU A 186 -11.33 8.54 16.42
N ALA A 187 -10.38 7.73 16.89
CA ALA A 187 -10.65 6.40 17.42
C ALA A 187 -11.47 6.41 18.72
N GLU A 188 -11.10 7.26 19.69
CA GLU A 188 -11.68 7.25 21.04
C GLU A 188 -12.94 8.12 21.17
N ILE A 189 -13.09 9.17 20.34
CA ILE A 189 -14.17 10.15 20.46
C ILE A 189 -14.97 10.29 19.17
N ASP A 190 -14.35 10.62 18.02
CA ASP A 190 -15.11 10.98 16.80
C ASP A 190 -15.91 9.79 16.25
N ASN A 191 -15.37 8.58 16.30
CA ASN A 191 -15.99 7.36 15.79
C ASN A 191 -16.96 6.68 16.78
N THR A 192 -17.18 7.28 17.96
CA THR A 192 -18.17 6.76 18.93
C THR A 192 -19.59 7.21 18.59
N ASP A 193 -20.60 6.56 19.15
CA ASP A 193 -22.01 6.95 18.98
C ASP A 193 -22.43 8.17 19.86
N LEU A 194 -21.46 8.93 20.38
CA LEU A 194 -21.75 10.11 21.19
C LEU A 194 -22.42 11.23 20.37
N PRO A 195 -23.34 12.01 20.98
CA PRO A 195 -23.89 13.20 20.33
C PRO A 195 -22.77 14.18 19.95
N ALA A 196 -22.90 14.82 18.77
CA ALA A 196 -21.89 15.76 18.25
C ALA A 196 -21.57 16.90 19.23
N VAL A 197 -22.57 17.36 19.98
CA VAL A 197 -22.39 18.39 21.01
C VAL A 197 -21.50 17.88 22.15
N THR A 198 -21.69 16.63 22.58
CA THR A 198 -20.86 15.99 23.60
C THR A 198 -19.43 15.76 23.10
N LYS A 199 -19.28 15.32 21.84
CA LYS A 199 -17.96 15.20 21.19
C LYS A 199 -17.24 16.53 21.10
N PHE A 200 -17.96 17.62 20.85
CA PHE A 200 -17.38 18.95 20.79
C PHE A 200 -16.88 19.43 22.16
N SER A 201 -17.63 19.18 23.24
CA SER A 201 -17.16 19.45 24.59
C SER A 201 -15.87 18.68 24.92
N TYR A 202 -15.82 17.39 24.57
CA TYR A 202 -14.60 16.61 24.73
C TYR A 202 -13.45 17.17 23.91
N LEU A 203 -13.66 17.49 22.62
CA LEU A 203 -12.64 18.09 21.78
C LEU A 203 -12.03 19.33 22.44
N LYS A 204 -12.84 20.25 23.00
CA LYS A 204 -12.34 21.45 23.69
C LYS A 204 -11.54 21.15 24.96
N GLU A 205 -11.92 20.12 25.73
CA GLU A 205 -11.18 19.71 26.93
C GLU A 205 -9.82 19.06 26.61
N LEU A 206 -9.70 18.50 25.41
CA LEU A 206 -8.50 17.82 24.92
C LEU A 206 -7.50 18.75 24.22
N LEU A 207 -7.81 20.03 24.10
CA LEU A 207 -6.93 21.05 23.56
C LEU A 207 -6.29 21.86 24.69
N GLU A 208 -5.04 22.27 24.50
CA GLU A 208 -4.45 23.34 25.31
C GLU A 208 -5.18 24.67 25.04
N PRO A 209 -5.24 25.59 26.03
CA PRO A 209 -6.02 26.82 25.94
C PRO A 209 -5.80 27.61 24.64
N HIS A 210 -4.54 27.75 24.20
CA HIS A 210 -4.19 28.51 23.00
C HIS A 210 -4.72 27.90 21.69
N VAL A 211 -4.92 26.58 21.62
CA VAL A 211 -5.53 25.92 20.45
C VAL A 211 -7.06 25.95 20.57
N CYS A 212 -7.57 25.89 21.81
CA CYS A 212 -9.00 25.97 22.08
C CYS A 212 -9.57 27.34 21.64
N ASP A 213 -8.81 28.41 21.81
CA ASP A 213 -9.18 29.78 21.39
C ASP A 213 -9.56 29.86 19.88
N GLU A 214 -8.97 29.01 19.04
CA GLU A 214 -9.27 28.97 17.59
C GLU A 214 -10.70 28.48 17.27
N ILE A 215 -11.29 27.70 18.18
CA ILE A 215 -12.61 27.09 18.02
C ILE A 215 -13.61 27.54 19.09
N ASP A 216 -13.19 28.38 20.03
CA ASP A 216 -13.99 28.78 21.19
C ASP A 216 -15.24 29.59 20.78
N GLY A 217 -15.13 30.38 19.71
CA GLY A 217 -16.23 31.18 19.16
C GLY A 217 -17.32 30.39 18.41
N LEU A 218 -17.20 29.06 18.30
CA LEU A 218 -18.17 28.23 17.62
C LEU A 218 -19.30 27.77 18.55
N PRO A 219 -20.56 27.77 18.08
CA PRO A 219 -21.69 27.33 18.90
C PRO A 219 -21.63 25.82 19.13
N PHE A 220 -22.13 25.36 20.29
CA PHE A 220 -22.26 23.94 20.64
C PHE A 220 -23.39 23.25 19.85
N THR A 221 -23.23 23.16 18.53
CA THR A 221 -24.16 22.55 17.59
C THR A 221 -23.44 21.52 16.72
N VAL A 222 -24.19 20.71 15.96
CA VAL A 222 -23.62 19.74 15.00
C VAL A 222 -22.76 20.45 13.94
N GLU A 223 -23.23 21.61 13.47
CA GLU A 223 -22.50 22.44 12.52
C GLU A 223 -21.24 23.04 13.15
N GLY A 224 -21.33 23.54 14.38
CA GLY A 224 -20.17 24.04 15.14
C GLY A 224 -19.09 22.98 15.34
N TYR A 225 -19.47 21.75 15.71
CA TYR A 225 -18.53 20.63 15.82
C TYR A 225 -17.83 20.31 14.50
N THR A 226 -18.60 20.25 13.41
CA THR A 226 -18.06 19.98 12.06
C THR A 226 -17.08 21.08 11.65
N ARG A 227 -17.42 22.34 11.91
CA ARG A 227 -16.56 23.50 11.64
C ARG A 227 -15.29 23.49 12.49
N ALA A 228 -15.38 23.13 13.77
CA ALA A 228 -14.24 23.00 14.66
C ALA A 228 -13.23 21.96 14.15
N LYS A 229 -13.70 20.79 13.72
CA LYS A 229 -12.82 19.76 13.13
C LYS A 229 -12.12 20.27 11.87
N ASN A 230 -12.83 20.98 11.01
CA ASN A 230 -12.25 21.53 9.78
C ASN A 230 -11.19 22.59 10.07
N ILE A 231 -11.41 23.47 11.05
CA ILE A 231 -10.41 24.48 11.46
C ILE A 231 -9.14 23.79 11.95
N LEU A 232 -9.27 22.83 12.88
CA LEU A 232 -8.09 22.13 13.42
C LEU A 232 -7.35 21.33 12.34
N LYS A 233 -8.07 20.61 11.45
CA LYS A 233 -7.45 19.90 10.31
C LYS A 233 -6.74 20.85 9.36
N THR A 234 -7.29 22.05 9.12
CA THR A 234 -6.69 23.03 8.20
C THR A 234 -5.43 23.65 8.81
N ASN A 235 -5.48 24.02 10.09
CA ASN A 235 -4.41 24.74 10.77
C ASN A 235 -3.24 23.83 11.17
N HIS A 236 -3.53 22.59 11.57
CA HIS A 236 -2.54 21.66 12.11
C HIS A 236 -2.32 20.41 11.26
N GLY A 237 -3.27 20.04 10.40
CA GLY A 237 -3.19 18.84 9.55
C GLY A 237 -2.45 19.02 8.24
N ASN A 238 -1.76 20.14 8.03
CA ASN A 238 -0.95 20.34 6.83
C ASN A 238 0.25 19.39 6.82
N THR A 239 0.18 18.40 5.92
CA THR A 239 1.21 17.37 5.76
C THR A 239 2.60 17.94 5.52
N SER A 240 2.73 19.04 4.78
CA SER A 240 4.03 19.67 4.49
C SER A 240 4.66 20.28 5.75
N GLU A 241 3.83 20.84 6.63
CA GLU A 241 4.27 21.45 7.89
C GLU A 241 4.68 20.39 8.91
N ILE A 242 3.91 19.31 9.00
CA ILE A 242 4.23 18.14 9.82
C ILE A 242 5.58 17.55 9.39
N VAL A 243 5.78 17.36 8.09
CA VAL A 243 7.06 16.88 7.54
C VAL A 243 8.19 17.85 7.88
N ARG A 244 7.99 19.15 7.68
CA ARG A 244 8.99 20.17 7.99
C ARG A 244 9.42 20.13 9.47
N ALA A 245 8.48 19.95 10.39
CA ALA A 245 8.77 19.83 11.82
C ALA A 245 9.65 18.58 12.11
N TYR A 246 9.27 17.41 11.59
CA TYR A 246 10.07 16.20 11.76
C TYR A 246 11.45 16.28 11.12
N VAL A 247 11.59 16.91 9.96
CA VAL A 247 12.90 17.15 9.32
C VAL A 247 13.75 18.08 10.16
N LYS A 248 13.17 19.16 10.69
CA LYS A 248 13.85 20.09 11.59
C LYS A 248 14.36 19.36 12.84
N ASN A 249 13.55 18.49 13.44
CA ASN A 249 13.98 17.68 14.59
C ASN A 249 15.19 16.81 14.26
N ILE A 250 15.17 16.14 13.10
CA ILE A 250 16.33 15.35 12.64
C ILE A 250 17.56 16.25 12.44
N GLN A 251 17.38 17.46 11.91
CA GLN A 251 18.43 18.46 11.72
C GLN A 251 18.93 19.10 13.03
N GLU A 252 18.16 19.07 14.11
CA GLU A 252 18.54 19.59 15.42
C GLU A 252 19.11 18.51 16.37
N LEU A 253 19.03 17.22 16.00
CA LEU A 253 19.66 16.14 16.77
C LEU A 253 21.15 16.43 17.08
N PRO A 254 21.62 16.20 18.31
CA PRO A 254 22.98 16.53 18.71
C PRO A 254 24.01 15.65 17.98
N THR A 255 25.14 16.24 17.60
CA THR A 255 26.27 15.51 17.03
C THR A 255 26.95 14.68 18.12
N ILE A 256 27.07 13.37 17.91
CA ILE A 256 27.70 12.49 18.90
C ILE A 256 29.19 12.39 18.61
N THR A 257 29.99 13.08 19.41
CA THR A 257 31.44 12.93 19.44
C THR A 257 31.83 11.96 20.57
N GLY A 258 32.20 10.73 20.22
CA GLY A 258 32.74 9.72 21.16
C GLY A 258 31.97 8.41 21.21
N ARG A 259 32.38 7.50 22.11
CA ARG A 259 31.85 6.12 22.27
C ARG A 259 30.92 5.96 23.48
N LYS A 260 30.13 6.99 23.81
CA LYS A 260 29.14 6.89 24.90
C LYS A 260 27.90 6.15 24.40
N VAL A 261 27.82 4.85 24.70
CA VAL A 261 26.77 3.93 24.25
C VAL A 261 25.36 4.49 24.52
N ASN A 262 25.12 5.04 25.71
CA ASN A 262 23.80 5.60 26.07
C ASN A 262 23.37 6.77 25.18
N LYS A 263 24.30 7.66 24.81
CA LYS A 263 23.99 8.80 23.93
C LYS A 263 23.71 8.35 22.49
N ILE A 264 24.41 7.30 22.04
CA ILE A 264 24.19 6.69 20.73
C ILE A 264 22.81 6.03 20.69
N HIS A 265 22.43 5.28 21.72
CA HIS A 265 21.09 4.69 21.81
C HIS A 265 19.99 5.74 21.82
N GLU A 266 20.16 6.84 22.57
CA GLU A 266 19.18 7.93 22.62
C GLU A 266 19.04 8.64 21.27
N PHE A 267 20.14 8.89 20.56
CA PHE A 267 20.11 9.45 19.21
C PHE A 267 19.45 8.52 18.21
N ILE A 268 19.76 7.21 18.24
CA ILE A 268 19.12 6.22 17.36
C ILE A 268 17.63 6.17 17.65
N LYS A 269 17.23 6.14 18.94
CA LYS A 269 15.81 6.15 19.34
C LYS A 269 15.07 7.37 18.80
N ASN A 270 15.64 8.57 18.98
CA ASN A 270 15.01 9.80 18.51
C ASN A 270 15.00 9.88 16.98
N LEU A 271 16.05 9.43 16.32
CA LEU A 271 16.09 9.34 14.86
C LEU A 271 15.02 8.39 14.33
N SER A 272 14.95 7.17 14.88
CA SER A 272 13.96 6.16 14.50
C SER A 272 12.55 6.67 14.70
N TYR A 273 12.26 7.36 15.80
CA TYR A 273 10.96 8.00 16.03
C TYR A 273 10.59 8.99 14.91
N ASN A 274 11.49 9.95 14.60
CA ASN A 274 11.22 10.95 13.58
C ASN A 274 11.10 10.33 12.17
N VAL A 275 11.94 9.34 11.84
CA VAL A 275 11.90 8.64 10.55
C VAL A 275 10.63 7.80 10.39
N GLN A 276 10.22 7.08 11.44
CA GLN A 276 8.99 6.29 11.42
C GLN A 276 7.76 7.18 11.26
N SER A 277 7.69 8.30 11.99
CA SER A 277 6.63 9.29 11.81
C SER A 277 6.59 9.84 10.37
N LEU A 278 7.75 10.15 9.78
CA LEU A 278 7.83 10.59 8.38
C LEU A 278 7.39 9.51 7.39
N GLU A 279 7.76 8.25 7.62
CA GLU A 279 7.36 7.11 6.79
C GLU A 279 5.83 6.91 6.80
N THR A 280 5.22 6.96 7.99
CA THR A 280 3.76 6.86 8.15
C THR A 280 3.03 8.06 7.51
N THR A 281 3.64 9.24 7.51
CA THR A 281 3.02 10.47 6.98
C THR A 281 3.13 10.59 5.44
N LEU A 282 4.25 10.16 4.86
CA LEU A 282 4.56 10.42 3.44
C LEU A 282 4.41 9.21 2.51
N GLY A 283 4.47 7.98 3.03
CA GLY A 283 4.42 6.76 2.20
C GLY A 283 5.49 6.67 1.09
N LYS A 284 6.48 7.59 1.05
CA LYS A 284 7.50 7.72 0.01
C LYS A 284 8.86 8.03 0.63
N LEU A 285 9.71 7.00 0.65
CA LEU A 285 11.10 7.02 1.11
C LEU A 285 12.07 7.78 0.17
N SER A 286 11.65 8.34 -0.96
CA SER A 286 12.59 8.93 -1.94
C SER A 286 13.29 10.21 -1.46
N GLN A 287 12.72 10.92 -0.48
CA GLN A 287 13.37 12.07 0.18
C GLN A 287 14.31 11.66 1.33
N SER A 288 14.39 10.37 1.66
CA SER A 288 15.23 9.86 2.75
C SER A 288 16.73 9.93 2.44
N LEU A 289 17.15 9.93 1.17
CA LEU A 289 18.57 9.94 0.80
C LEU A 289 19.32 11.21 1.29
N SER A 290 18.67 12.37 1.24
CA SER A 290 19.26 13.61 1.78
C SER A 290 19.30 13.62 3.31
N MET A 291 18.27 13.04 3.95
CA MET A 291 18.20 12.90 5.42
C MET A 291 19.23 11.90 5.93
N VAL A 292 19.41 10.77 5.26
CA VAL A 292 20.42 9.75 5.56
C VAL A 292 21.82 10.36 5.50
N ARG A 293 22.10 11.19 4.48
CA ARG A 293 23.39 11.91 4.38
C ARG A 293 23.60 12.87 5.56
N GLY A 294 22.60 13.67 5.91
CA GLY A 294 22.68 14.60 7.05
C GLY A 294 22.82 13.90 8.40
N VAL A 295 22.22 12.71 8.57
CA VAL A 295 22.33 11.89 9.78
C VAL A 295 23.71 11.24 9.89
N ILE A 296 24.30 10.78 8.79
CA ILE A 296 25.67 10.24 8.75
C ILE A 296 26.70 11.30 9.16
N GLU A 297 26.49 12.56 8.78
CA GLU A 297 27.36 13.68 9.17
C GLU A 297 27.34 13.96 10.68
N LYS A 298 26.24 13.61 11.38
CA LYS A 298 26.10 13.74 12.84
C LYS A 298 26.72 12.61 13.65
N LEU A 299 27.20 11.56 12.99
CA LEU A 299 27.84 10.39 13.60
C LEU A 299 29.29 10.22 13.08
N PRO A 300 30.19 11.19 13.33
CA PRO A 300 31.55 11.18 12.75
C PRO A 300 32.37 9.94 13.16
N GLY A 301 32.13 9.41 14.37
CA GLY A 301 32.81 8.21 14.86
C GLY A 301 32.40 6.91 14.14
N ILE A 302 31.21 6.86 13.54
CA ILE A 302 30.71 5.71 12.75
C ILE A 302 31.09 5.90 11.27
N LYS A 303 31.03 7.14 10.75
CA LYS A 303 31.51 7.50 9.41
C LYS A 303 32.96 7.09 9.19
N ALA A 304 33.84 7.33 10.17
CA ALA A 304 35.24 6.94 10.08
C ALA A 304 35.44 5.42 9.87
N LYS A 305 34.57 4.58 10.48
CA LYS A 305 34.63 3.11 10.34
C LYS A 305 34.04 2.59 9.03
N LEU A 306 33.02 3.26 8.48
CA LEU A 306 32.42 2.91 7.20
C LEU A 306 33.35 3.20 6.02
N VAL A 307 34.18 4.24 6.12
CA VAL A 307 35.15 4.61 5.05
C VAL A 307 36.42 3.76 5.08
N THR A 308 36.82 3.21 6.24
CA THR A 308 38.03 2.36 6.38
C THR A 308 37.86 0.88 6.00
N ASN A 309 36.67 0.44 5.57
CA ASN A 309 36.40 -0.96 5.21
C ASN A 309 36.27 -1.19 3.67
N GLN A 310 36.96 -0.38 2.86
CA GLN A 310 37.16 -0.63 1.42
C GLN A 310 38.57 -1.10 1.14
#